data_AF-A0A932HHC5-F1
#
_entry.id   AF-A0A932HHC5-F1
#
_cell.length_a   1.000
_cell.length_b   1.000
_cell.length_c   1.000
_cell.angle_alpha   90.00
_cell.angle_beta   90.00
_cell.angle_gamma   90.00
#
_symmetry.space_group_name_H-M   'P 1'
#
loop_
_entity.id
_entity.type
_entity.pdbx_description
1 polymer ?
#
loop_
_entity_poly.entity_id
_entity_poly.type
_entity_poly.pdbx_seq_one_letter_code
_entity_poly.pdbx_strand_id
1 'polypeptide(L)'
;MHVLCIVPARIGSSRLAQKPLRLIAGEPLVRCVARRVLGFDLGARVVVATDDPRVGQAVAGLPVETLLTSPDLASGTERAAAVLAQLDYRNHEIILNLQGDEPLIEREAVLGALERVTRRGDDIGTAAGPLGPGALGDPNRVKVVVDGRGRALAFFRTPQAPGCARRDA
;
A
#
# COMPACT_ATOMS: atom_id res chain seq x y z
N MET A 1 16.71 -0.26 -12.46
CA MET A 1 15.36 -0.59 -11.96
C MET A 1 14.71 0.69 -11.51
N HIS A 2 13.73 1.17 -12.26
CA HIS A 2 13.02 2.41 -11.94
C HIS A 2 11.76 2.08 -11.15
N VAL A 3 11.81 2.24 -9.83
CA VAL A 3 10.67 2.00 -8.94
C VAL A 3 9.88 3.30 -8.78
N LEU A 4 8.57 3.23 -8.99
CA LEU A 4 7.63 4.29 -8.63
C LEU A 4 6.85 3.87 -7.39
N CYS A 5 7.03 4.57 -6.28
CA CYS A 5 6.21 4.41 -5.09
C CYS A 5 5.01 5.35 -5.17
N ILE A 6 3.81 4.79 -5.19
CA ILE A 6 2.56 5.53 -5.18
C ILE A 6 1.93 5.35 -3.81
N VAL A 7 1.65 6.48 -3.13
CA VAL A 7 0.94 6.53 -1.86
C VAL A 7 -0.48 7.06 -2.12
N PRO A 8 -1.49 6.20 -2.31
CA PRO A 8 -2.87 6.64 -2.46
C PRO A 8 -3.42 7.18 -1.13
N ALA A 9 -3.97 8.39 -1.18
CA ALA A 9 -4.49 9.11 -0.01
C ALA A 9 -5.83 9.79 -0.35
N ARG A 10 -6.93 9.05 -0.24
CA ARG A 10 -8.28 9.57 -0.44
C ARG A 10 -8.83 10.22 0.83
N ILE A 11 -9.50 11.36 0.71
CA ILE A 11 -10.10 12.02 1.87
C ILE A 11 -11.44 11.38 2.31
N GLY A 12 -12.19 10.83 1.34
CA GLY A 12 -13.51 10.22 1.50
C GLY A 12 -13.52 8.82 2.13
N SER A 13 -12.74 8.58 3.18
CA SER A 13 -12.75 7.31 3.91
C SER A 13 -14.02 7.18 4.77
N SER A 14 -14.84 6.16 4.51
CA SER A 14 -16.10 5.90 5.21
C SER A 14 -15.95 5.49 6.67
N ARG A 15 -14.85 4.81 7.02
CA ARG A 15 -14.59 4.32 8.40
C ARG A 15 -13.90 5.34 9.29
N LEU A 16 -13.20 6.31 8.69
CA LEU A 16 -12.51 7.38 9.40
C LEU A 16 -12.43 8.59 8.48
N ALA A 17 -13.22 9.62 8.79
CA ALA A 17 -13.29 10.83 7.99
C ALA A 17 -11.94 11.55 7.93
N GLN A 18 -11.58 12.05 6.75
CA GLN A 18 -10.35 12.81 6.49
C GLN A 18 -9.08 12.09 6.97
N LYS A 19 -9.10 10.74 6.94
CA LYS A 19 -8.03 9.87 7.46
C LYS A 19 -6.61 10.35 7.11
N PRO A 20 -6.27 10.70 5.85
CA PRO A 20 -4.91 11.16 5.51
C PRO A 20 -4.41 12.38 6.30
N LEU A 21 -5.32 13.26 6.71
CA LEU A 21 -5.01 14.50 7.43
C LEU A 21 -5.09 14.36 8.95
N ARG A 22 -5.50 13.21 9.46
CA ARG A 22 -5.54 12.96 10.90
C ARG A 22 -4.13 12.97 11.48
N LEU A 23 -3.96 13.62 12.61
CA LEU A 23 -2.66 13.75 13.26
C LEU A 23 -2.29 12.45 13.99
N ILE A 24 -1.05 12.03 13.80
CA ILE A 24 -0.37 10.98 14.56
C ILE A 24 0.88 11.63 15.14
N ALA A 25 0.95 11.72 16.48
CA ALA A 25 2.02 12.42 17.18
C ALA A 25 2.29 13.85 16.66
N GLY A 26 1.22 14.57 16.27
CA GLY A 26 1.29 15.96 15.79
C GLY A 26 1.52 16.13 14.29
N GLU A 27 1.80 15.06 13.53
CA GLU A 27 1.98 15.10 12.07
C GLU A 27 0.79 14.45 11.33
N PRO A 28 0.35 14.97 10.17
CA PRO A 28 -0.65 14.30 9.35
C PRO A 28 -0.23 12.88 8.95
N LEU A 29 -1.16 11.92 9.03
CA LEU A 29 -0.91 10.51 8.72
C LEU A 29 -0.21 10.30 7.37
N VAL A 30 -0.68 10.98 6.32
CA VAL A 30 -0.06 10.88 4.98
C VAL A 30 1.40 11.35 4.97
N ARG A 31 1.73 12.36 5.77
CA ARG A 31 3.09 12.89 5.91
C ARG A 31 3.97 11.88 6.64
N CYS A 32 3.46 11.24 7.69
CA CYS A 32 4.16 10.15 8.39
C CYS A 32 4.51 9.01 7.43
N VAL A 33 3.56 8.56 6.60
CA VAL A 33 3.79 7.52 5.60
C VAL A 33 4.82 7.96 4.56
N ALA A 34 4.63 9.14 3.94
CA ALA A 34 5.54 9.66 2.93
C ALA A 34 6.99 9.77 3.46
N ARG A 35 7.17 10.35 4.65
CA ARG A 35 8.49 10.46 5.30
C ARG A 35 9.11 9.10 5.58
N ARG A 36 8.30 8.12 6.00
CA ARG A 36 8.78 6.77 6.31
C ARG A 36 9.30 6.05 5.07
N VAL A 37 8.59 6.16 3.95
CA VAL A 37 9.02 5.59 2.65
C VAL A 37 10.30 6.21 2.15
N LEU A 38 10.42 7.52 2.27
CA LEU A 38 11.64 8.22 1.89
C LEU A 38 12.85 7.71 2.68
N GLY A 39 12.66 7.44 3.97
CA GLY A 39 13.69 6.83 4.82
C GLY A 39 14.02 5.36 4.50
N PHE A 40 13.33 4.72 3.55
CA PHE A 40 13.67 3.39 3.08
C PHE A 40 14.70 3.39 1.95
N ASP A 41 15.19 4.55 1.49
CA ASP A 41 16.27 4.66 0.51
C ASP A 41 16.15 3.68 -0.67
N LEU A 42 14.93 3.49 -1.19
CA LEU A 42 14.64 2.51 -2.24
C LEU A 42 15.11 2.98 -3.63
N GLY A 43 15.65 4.19 -3.74
CA GLY A 43 15.91 4.85 -5.02
C GLY A 43 14.62 5.08 -5.83
N ALA A 44 13.46 5.09 -5.17
CA ALA A 44 12.16 5.20 -5.79
C ALA A 44 11.72 6.66 -5.91
N ARG A 45 11.11 7.01 -7.05
CA ARG A 45 10.31 8.24 -7.15
C ARG A 45 9.04 8.05 -6.33
N VAL A 46 8.67 9.02 -5.50
CA VAL A 46 7.51 8.91 -4.61
C VAL A 46 6.43 9.91 -5.01
N VAL A 47 5.21 9.41 -5.22
CA VAL A 47 4.04 10.21 -5.59
C VAL A 47 2.91 9.97 -4.60
N VAL A 48 2.42 11.02 -3.97
CA VAL A 48 1.18 11.01 -3.19
C VAL A 48 0.02 11.31 -4.16
N ALA A 49 -0.83 10.31 -4.38
CA ALA A 49 -1.99 10.43 -5.26
C ALA A 49 -3.25 10.67 -4.43
N THR A 50 -3.92 11.79 -4.63
CA THR A 50 -5.04 12.24 -3.77
C THR A 50 -6.15 12.91 -4.58
N ASP A 51 -7.34 12.99 -4.01
CA ASP A 51 -8.48 13.75 -4.54
C ASP A 51 -8.62 15.13 -3.89
N ASP A 52 -7.80 15.46 -2.89
CA ASP A 52 -7.92 16.69 -2.12
C ASP A 52 -6.59 17.47 -2.07
N PRO A 53 -6.56 18.74 -2.52
CA PRO A 53 -5.35 19.57 -2.50
C PRO A 53 -4.70 19.74 -1.12
N ARG A 54 -5.49 19.65 -0.03
CA ARG A 54 -4.97 19.78 1.35
C ARG A 54 -4.04 18.63 1.72
N VAL A 55 -4.22 17.46 1.11
CA VAL A 55 -3.31 16.32 1.29
C VAL A 55 -1.95 16.62 0.67
N GLY A 56 -1.92 17.26 -0.50
CA GLY A 56 -0.67 17.72 -1.12
C GLY A 56 0.06 18.77 -0.26
N GLN A 57 -0.69 19.71 0.32
CA GLN A 57 -0.15 20.69 1.27
C GLN A 57 0.45 20.03 2.52
N ALA A 58 -0.17 18.97 3.04
CA ALA A 58 0.31 18.25 4.22
C ALA A 58 1.69 17.59 4.02
N VAL A 59 2.02 17.20 2.78
CA VAL A 59 3.32 16.61 2.44
C VAL A 59 4.31 17.60 1.84
N ALA A 60 3.95 18.89 1.77
CA ALA A 60 4.84 19.93 1.27
C ALA A 60 6.19 19.95 2.02
N GLY A 61 7.25 20.26 1.27
CA GLY A 61 8.63 20.27 1.76
C GLY A 61 9.28 18.89 1.90
N LEU A 62 8.54 17.78 1.73
CA LEU A 62 9.14 16.47 1.51
C LEU A 62 9.54 16.31 0.05
N PRO A 63 10.59 15.52 -0.27
CA PRO A 63 10.96 15.17 -1.64
C PRO A 63 9.99 14.13 -2.23
N VAL A 64 8.70 14.46 -2.25
CA VAL A 64 7.62 13.67 -2.87
C VAL A 64 6.85 14.56 -3.83
N GLU A 65 6.29 13.96 -4.86
CA GLU A 65 5.37 14.61 -5.77
C GLU A 65 3.93 14.41 -5.33
N THR A 66 3.04 15.29 -5.76
CA THR A 66 1.62 15.20 -5.46
C THR A 66 0.83 15.22 -6.76
N LEU A 67 -0.04 14.22 -6.95
CA LEU A 67 -0.91 14.16 -8.12
C LEU A 67 -2.37 14.18 -7.68
N LEU A 68 -3.13 15.15 -8.19
CA LEU A 68 -4.58 15.14 -8.06
C LEU A 68 -5.16 14.07 -9.00
N THR A 69 -6.06 13.26 -8.46
CA THR A 69 -6.71 12.12 -9.12
C THR A 69 -8.20 12.18 -8.83
N SER A 70 -9.02 11.56 -9.69
CA SER A 70 -10.48 11.63 -9.56
C SER A 70 -10.95 11.12 -8.18
N PRO A 71 -11.95 11.78 -7.57
CA PRO A 71 -12.60 11.29 -6.35
C PRO A 71 -13.39 9.99 -6.58
N ASP A 72 -13.74 9.66 -7.83
CA ASP A 72 -14.59 8.51 -8.18
C ASP A 72 -13.82 7.18 -8.19
N LEU A 73 -12.51 7.20 -7.97
CA LEU A 73 -11.65 6.01 -7.93
C LEU A 73 -11.92 5.21 -6.64
N ALA A 74 -12.42 3.99 -6.79
CA ALA A 74 -12.95 3.17 -5.71
C ALA A 74 -11.84 2.57 -4.82
N SER A 75 -10.65 2.36 -5.37
CA SER A 75 -9.54 1.68 -4.70
C SER A 75 -8.20 2.40 -4.84
N GLY A 76 -7.25 2.07 -3.95
CA GLY A 76 -5.87 2.52 -4.08
C GLY A 76 -5.20 2.01 -5.37
N THR A 77 -5.57 0.82 -5.83
CA THR A 77 -5.06 0.24 -7.09
C THR A 77 -5.53 1.04 -8.31
N GLU A 78 -6.81 1.41 -8.38
CA GLU A 78 -7.33 2.28 -9.46
C GLU A 78 -6.63 3.64 -9.46
N ARG A 79 -6.37 4.18 -8.26
CA ARG A 79 -5.62 5.42 -8.10
C ARG A 79 -4.18 5.31 -8.58
N ALA A 80 -3.52 4.20 -8.28
CA ALA A 80 -2.20 3.91 -8.83
C ALA A 80 -2.24 3.81 -10.37
N ALA A 81 -3.24 3.14 -10.94
CA ALA A 81 -3.41 3.07 -12.39
C ALA A 81 -3.61 4.46 -13.03
N ALA A 82 -4.37 5.36 -12.38
CA ALA A 82 -4.56 6.73 -12.86
C ALA A 82 -3.26 7.56 -12.87
N VAL A 83 -2.35 7.31 -11.91
CA VAL A 83 -1.00 7.90 -11.91
C VAL A 83 -0.21 7.38 -13.12
N LEU A 84 -0.21 6.06 -13.34
CA LEU A 84 0.54 5.42 -14.43
C LEU A 84 0.06 5.81 -15.83
N ALA A 85 -1.19 6.27 -15.96
CA ALA A 85 -1.72 6.80 -17.21
C ALA A 85 -1.05 8.12 -17.64
N GLN A 86 -0.38 8.84 -16.75
CA GLN A 86 0.36 10.05 -17.13
C GLN A 86 1.69 9.69 -17.79
N LEU A 87 2.06 10.46 -18.83
CA LEU A 87 3.27 10.22 -19.62
C LEU A 87 4.55 10.21 -18.76
N ASP A 88 4.60 11.01 -17.70
CA ASP A 88 5.77 11.12 -16.82
C ASP A 88 6.00 9.89 -15.94
N TYR A 89 4.99 9.02 -15.77
CA TYR A 89 5.05 7.85 -14.89
C TYR A 89 5.04 6.52 -15.65
N ARG A 90 4.66 6.50 -16.93
CA ARG A 90 4.45 5.27 -17.71
C ARG A 90 5.68 4.37 -17.91
N ASN A 91 6.90 4.92 -17.76
CA ASN A 91 8.15 4.20 -18.04
C ASN A 91 8.72 3.46 -16.81
N HIS A 92 8.00 3.42 -15.68
CA HIS A 92 8.47 2.69 -14.50
C HIS A 92 8.14 1.21 -14.62
N GLU A 93 9.13 0.37 -14.37
CA GLU A 93 9.03 -1.09 -14.50
C GLU A 93 8.35 -1.72 -13.28
N ILE A 94 8.48 -1.08 -12.12
CA ILE A 94 8.01 -1.60 -10.85
C ILE A 94 7.23 -0.54 -10.11
N ILE A 95 5.99 -0.89 -9.76
CA ILE A 95 5.07 0.00 -9.08
C ILE A 95 4.88 -0.51 -7.66
N LEU A 96 5.31 0.29 -6.70
CA LEU A 96 5.06 0.06 -5.28
C LEU A 96 3.81 0.83 -4.86
N ASN A 97 2.68 0.13 -4.75
CA ASN A 97 1.42 0.70 -4.23
C ASN A 97 1.40 0.61 -2.71
N LEU A 98 1.95 1.61 -2.03
CA LEU A 98 2.04 1.63 -0.58
C LEU A 98 0.87 2.40 0.04
N GLN A 99 0.02 1.69 0.78
CA GLN A 99 -1.19 2.31 1.33
C GLN A 99 -0.89 3.49 2.26
N GLY A 100 -1.60 4.60 2.06
CA GLY A 100 -1.44 5.83 2.83
C GLY A 100 -1.90 5.76 4.29
N ASP A 101 -2.30 4.57 4.75
CA ASP A 101 -2.72 4.32 6.13
C ASP A 101 -1.85 3.34 6.90
N GLU A 102 -0.64 3.07 6.40
CA GLU A 102 0.35 2.20 7.05
C GLU A 102 1.54 3.01 7.59
N PRO A 103 1.37 3.90 8.60
CA PRO A 103 2.44 4.77 9.09
C PRO A 103 3.55 4.04 9.83
N LEU A 104 3.36 2.75 10.12
CA LEU A 104 4.30 1.88 10.82
C LEU A 104 4.89 0.79 9.93
N ILE A 105 4.62 0.81 8.61
CA ILE A 105 5.12 -0.21 7.68
C ILE A 105 6.63 -0.41 7.83
N GLU A 106 7.12 -1.64 7.83
CA GLU A 106 8.54 -1.91 7.98
C GLU A 106 9.23 -1.97 6.61
N ARG A 107 10.51 -1.57 6.58
CA ARG A 107 11.31 -1.57 5.35
C ARG A 107 11.40 -2.98 4.78
N GLU A 108 11.57 -3.96 5.66
CA GLU A 108 11.71 -5.38 5.37
C GLU A 108 10.45 -5.93 4.68
N ALA A 109 9.26 -5.47 5.07
CA ALA A 109 8.02 -5.83 4.41
C ALA A 109 7.98 -5.34 2.96
N VAL A 110 8.41 -4.10 2.72
CA VAL A 110 8.48 -3.52 1.37
C VAL A 110 9.53 -4.24 0.52
N LEU A 111 10.73 -4.49 1.07
CA LEU A 111 11.79 -5.21 0.37
C LEU A 111 11.39 -6.65 0.05
N GLY A 112 10.72 -7.34 0.96
CA GLY A 112 10.21 -8.69 0.72
C GLY A 112 9.19 -8.73 -0.42
N ALA A 113 8.26 -7.77 -0.46
CA ALA A 113 7.31 -7.64 -1.57
C ALA A 113 8.01 -7.36 -2.90
N LEU A 114 9.01 -6.47 -2.91
CA LEU A 114 9.82 -6.18 -4.11
C LEU A 114 10.63 -7.41 -4.56
N GLU A 115 11.15 -8.22 -3.64
CA GLU A 115 11.89 -9.45 -3.97
C GLU A 115 11.02 -10.45 -4.74
N ARG A 116 9.75 -10.60 -4.36
CA ARG A 116 8.79 -11.48 -5.06
C ARG A 116 8.70 -11.14 -6.55
N VAL A 117 8.61 -9.86 -6.86
CA VAL A 117 8.50 -9.41 -8.26
C VAL A 117 9.85 -9.48 -8.97
N THR A 118 10.88 -8.90 -8.36
CA THR A 118 12.18 -8.67 -9.01
C THR A 118 13.05 -9.91 -9.16
N ARG A 119 12.96 -10.85 -8.21
CA ARG A 119 13.83 -12.04 -8.18
C ARG A 119 13.08 -13.34 -8.37
N ARG A 120 11.83 -13.42 -7.89
CA ARG A 120 11.01 -14.64 -8.04
C ARG A 120 10.17 -14.64 -9.31
N GLY A 121 10.02 -13.49 -9.96
CA GLY A 121 9.23 -13.35 -11.18
C GLY A 121 7.73 -13.46 -10.96
N ASP A 122 7.25 -13.19 -9.74
CA ASP A 122 5.81 -13.09 -9.48
C ASP A 122 5.28 -11.76 -10.07
N ASP A 123 4.07 -11.77 -10.64
CA ASP A 123 3.46 -10.55 -11.20
C ASP A 123 3.18 -9.49 -10.11
N ILE A 124 2.87 -9.94 -8.89
CA ILE A 124 2.53 -9.09 -7.74
C ILE A 124 3.18 -9.66 -6.48
N GLY A 125 3.87 -8.79 -5.74
CA GLY A 125 4.38 -9.06 -4.40
C GLY A 125 3.59 -8.29 -3.34
N THR A 126 3.36 -8.91 -2.19
CA THR A 126 2.80 -8.25 -1.01
C THR A 126 3.45 -8.82 0.26
N ALA A 127 3.25 -8.15 1.39
CA ALA A 127 3.76 -8.58 2.68
C ALA A 127 2.60 -8.92 3.63
N ALA A 128 2.85 -9.88 4.51
CA ALA A 128 1.96 -10.21 5.62
C ALA A 128 2.81 -10.49 6.86
N GLY A 129 2.33 -10.06 8.01
CA GLY A 129 2.96 -10.33 9.30
C GLY A 129 2.25 -11.44 10.08
N PRO A 130 2.89 -11.98 11.13
CA PRO A 130 2.25 -12.92 12.04
C PRO A 130 0.94 -12.36 12.62
N LEU A 131 -0.07 -13.22 12.75
CA LEU A 131 -1.34 -12.87 13.36
C LEU A 131 -1.25 -13.09 14.88
N GLY A 132 -1.39 -12.03 15.65
CA GLY A 132 -1.36 -12.12 17.11
C GLY A 132 -2.55 -12.89 17.70
N PRO A 133 -2.45 -13.36 18.95
CA PRO A 133 -3.55 -14.03 19.65
C PRO A 133 -4.83 -13.18 19.63
N GLY A 134 -5.98 -13.82 19.40
CA GLY A 134 -7.30 -13.16 19.37
C GLY A 134 -7.60 -12.34 18.11
N ALA A 135 -6.62 -12.06 17.26
CA ALA A 135 -6.80 -11.24 16.06
C ALA A 135 -7.52 -11.97 14.89
N LEU A 136 -7.69 -13.29 14.99
CA LEU A 136 -8.36 -14.09 13.95
C LEU A 136 -9.82 -13.68 13.73
N GLY A 137 -10.53 -13.31 14.81
CA GLY A 137 -11.92 -12.90 14.74
C GLY A 137 -12.17 -11.49 14.19
N ASP A 138 -11.15 -10.64 14.10
CA ASP A 138 -11.31 -9.25 13.68
C ASP A 138 -11.49 -9.14 12.15
N PRO A 139 -12.64 -8.65 11.64
CA PRO A 139 -12.87 -8.50 10.20
C PRO A 139 -12.10 -7.31 9.58
N ASN A 140 -11.59 -6.38 10.40
CA ASN A 140 -10.76 -5.28 9.92
C ASN A 140 -9.35 -5.75 9.60
N ARG A 141 -8.87 -6.82 10.25
CA ARG A 141 -7.62 -7.48 9.91
C ARG A 141 -7.86 -8.48 8.80
N VAL A 142 -7.23 -8.25 7.64
CA VAL A 142 -7.21 -9.22 6.54
C VAL A 142 -6.20 -10.30 6.87
N LYS A 143 -6.61 -11.56 6.69
CA LYS A 143 -5.77 -12.74 6.87
C LYS A 143 -5.42 -13.28 5.50
N VAL A 144 -4.29 -13.98 5.42
CA VAL A 144 -3.84 -14.66 4.21
C VAL A 144 -3.43 -16.09 4.54
N VAL A 145 -3.84 -17.03 3.70
CA VAL A 145 -3.29 -18.39 3.68
C VAL A 145 -2.18 -18.41 2.64
N VAL A 146 -1.03 -19.00 2.98
CA VAL A 146 0.12 -19.12 2.06
C VAL A 146 0.54 -20.58 1.86
N ASP A 147 1.12 -20.89 0.71
CA ASP A 147 1.76 -22.19 0.45
C ASP A 147 3.16 -22.28 1.10
N GLY A 148 3.82 -23.44 0.99
CA GLY A 148 5.18 -23.65 1.51
C GLY A 148 6.28 -22.81 0.81
N ARG A 149 5.94 -22.09 -0.27
CA ARG A 149 6.81 -21.13 -0.98
C ARG A 149 6.42 -19.68 -0.68
N GLY A 150 5.48 -19.45 0.23
CA GLY A 150 4.99 -18.13 0.61
C GLY A 150 4.08 -17.47 -0.43
N ARG A 151 3.52 -18.21 -1.40
CA ARG A 151 2.51 -17.67 -2.33
C ARG A 151 1.15 -17.62 -1.65
N ALA A 152 0.46 -16.50 -1.80
CA ALA A 152 -0.90 -16.34 -1.27
C ALA A 152 -1.86 -17.29 -1.99
N LEU A 153 -2.53 -18.14 -1.22
CA LEU A 153 -3.60 -19.02 -1.69
C LEU A 153 -4.97 -18.35 -1.60
N ALA A 154 -5.20 -17.60 -0.52
CA ALA A 154 -6.45 -16.86 -0.30
C ALA A 154 -6.28 -15.71 0.70
N PHE A 155 -6.97 -14.60 0.46
CA PHE A 155 -7.17 -13.53 1.44
C PHE A 155 -8.60 -13.59 1.98
N PHE A 156 -8.78 -13.35 3.28
CA PHE A 156 -10.09 -13.48 3.93
C PHE A 156 -10.22 -12.58 5.16
N ARG A 157 -11.48 -12.27 5.52
CA ARG A 157 -11.83 -11.47 6.71
C ARG A 157 -12.55 -12.27 7.78
N THR A 158 -13.03 -13.47 7.47
CA THR A 158 -13.74 -14.37 8.39
C THR A 158 -12.79 -14.99 9.44
N PRO A 159 -13.33 -15.52 10.55
CA PRO A 159 -12.54 -16.25 11.55
C PRO A 159 -12.02 -17.60 11.05
N GLN A 160 -12.59 -18.11 9.96
CA GLN A 160 -12.19 -19.35 9.32
C GLN A 160 -11.59 -19.04 7.95
N ALA A 161 -10.47 -19.69 7.64
CA ALA A 161 -9.90 -19.64 6.30
C ALA A 161 -10.89 -20.27 5.31
N PRO A 162 -10.99 -19.74 4.07
CA PRO A 162 -11.72 -20.41 3.00
C PRO A 162 -11.19 -21.84 2.90
N GLY A 163 -12.10 -22.82 2.81
CA GLY A 163 -11.71 -24.22 2.67
C GLY A 163 -10.72 -24.34 1.52
N CYS A 164 -9.46 -24.64 1.83
CA CYS A 164 -8.57 -25.21 0.84
C CYS A 164 -9.28 -26.48 0.41
N ALA A 165 -9.81 -26.52 -0.82
CA ALA A 165 -10.23 -27.78 -1.40
C ALA A 165 -9.03 -28.70 -1.21
N ARG A 166 -9.18 -29.69 -0.32
CA ARG A 166 -8.19 -30.73 -0.19
C ARG A 166 -8.11 -31.32 -1.58
N ARG A 167 -7.03 -31.03 -2.31
CA ARG A 167 -6.59 -31.93 -3.35
C ARG A 167 -5.92 -33.05 -2.59
N ASP A 168 -6.75 -33.86 -1.94
CA ASP A 168 -6.33 -35.19 -1.52
C ASP A 168 -5.99 -35.91 -2.82
N ALA A 169 -4.73 -36.37 -2.86
CA ALA A 169 -4.12 -37.09 -3.97
C ALA A 169 -4.82 -38.42 -4.26
#